data_AF-A0AAC9Z681-F1
#
_entry.id   AF-A0AAC9Z681-F1
#
_cell.length_a   1.000
_cell.length_b   1.000
_cell.length_c   1.000
_cell.angle_alpha   90.00
_cell.angle_beta   90.00
_cell.angle_gamma   90.00
#
_symmetry.space_group_name_H-M   'P 1'
#
loop_
_entity.id
_entity.type
_entity.pdbx_description
1 polymer ?
#
loop_
_entity_poly.entity_id
_entity_poly.type
_entity_poly.pdbx_seq_one_letter_code
_entity_poly.pdbx_strand_id
1 'polypeptide(L)'
;MTQARAPQPGETAGSTSAALRHRAETAASRFPPLLVRAQQLAGSVLLGEHGRRRAGMGDDFWQYRPVQAGDSRRMIDHRRSAKGDQQFVREREWQIAQTVHLWVDQGASMRFASTPALPQKIDRARLLGLAASVMMLRAGERVGLTGGRLPPRRGNAQVLRLADALSLDDDGDYTPPEDRAMLPHARVLFLSDFLGPFAPLEQALAKAADRGVHGVLMQVLDPAEEEFPFDGRTIFESVGGGLRHETLKAGALKQRYLDRLAERRDALDHLCRAAGWRLGTHHTGDSAQAALMWLFHAMERSGS
;
A
#
# COMPACT_ATOMS: atom_id res chain seq x y z
N MET A 1 38.29 1.49 -45.22
CA MET A 1 38.68 2.69 -44.45
C MET A 1 37.45 3.57 -44.29
N THR A 2 36.78 3.50 -43.14
CA THR A 2 35.64 4.36 -42.80
C THR A 2 35.88 4.86 -41.39
N GLN A 3 36.06 6.18 -41.24
CA GLN A 3 36.39 6.85 -39.99
C GLN A 3 35.23 6.74 -38.99
N ALA A 4 35.53 6.27 -37.79
CA ALA A 4 34.65 6.38 -36.63
C ALA A 4 34.76 7.80 -36.04
N ARG A 5 33.64 8.52 -35.98
CA ARG A 5 33.52 9.83 -35.35
C ARG A 5 33.37 9.63 -33.83
N ALA A 6 34.23 10.26 -33.04
CA ALA A 6 34.13 10.25 -31.58
C ALA A 6 32.86 10.98 -31.09
N PRO A 7 32.21 10.51 -30.01
CA PRO A 7 31.02 11.16 -29.45
C PRO A 7 31.38 12.50 -28.79
N GLN A 8 30.58 13.55 -29.06
CA GLN A 8 30.74 14.86 -28.44
C GLN A 8 30.20 14.85 -26.99
N PRO A 9 30.91 15.47 -26.03
CA PRO A 9 30.45 15.58 -24.65
C PRO A 9 29.44 16.74 -24.52
N GLY A 10 28.14 16.45 -24.66
CA GLY A 10 27.10 17.47 -24.47
C GLY A 10 25.64 17.00 -24.58
N GLU A 11 25.35 15.89 -25.26
CA GLU A 11 23.97 15.47 -25.55
C GLU A 11 23.23 14.76 -24.41
N THR A 12 23.93 14.29 -23.37
CA THR A 12 23.28 13.47 -22.32
C THR A 12 22.52 14.29 -21.26
N ALA A 13 22.93 15.53 -20.98
CA ALA A 13 22.33 16.33 -19.89
C ALA A 13 20.95 16.93 -20.25
N GLY A 14 20.71 17.27 -21.53
CA GLY A 14 19.42 17.82 -22.00
C GLY A 14 18.29 16.77 -22.03
N SER A 15 18.62 15.53 -22.37
CA SER A 15 17.71 14.39 -22.39
C SER A 15 17.15 14.07 -20.99
N THR A 16 17.99 14.11 -19.96
CA THR A 16 17.59 13.80 -18.58
C THR A 16 16.65 14.84 -17.98
N SER A 17 16.88 16.14 -18.24
CA SER A 17 16.01 17.21 -17.73
C SER A 17 14.61 17.18 -18.35
N ALA A 18 14.51 16.92 -19.65
CA ALA A 18 13.23 16.76 -20.34
C ALA A 18 12.46 15.52 -19.85
N ALA A 19 13.16 14.39 -19.66
CA ALA A 19 12.56 13.17 -19.12
C ALA A 19 12.07 13.36 -17.67
N LEU A 20 12.86 14.02 -16.82
CA LEU A 20 12.47 14.34 -15.43
C LEU A 20 11.25 15.26 -15.39
N ARG A 21 11.18 16.27 -16.26
CA ARG A 21 10.02 17.17 -16.37
C ARG A 21 8.77 16.42 -16.81
N HIS A 22 8.85 15.60 -17.85
CA HIS A 22 7.72 14.80 -18.32
C HIS A 22 7.20 13.84 -17.24
N ARG A 23 8.10 13.17 -16.50
CA ARG A 23 7.72 12.31 -15.36
C ARG A 23 7.03 13.13 -14.26
N ALA A 24 7.54 14.31 -13.93
CA ALA A 24 6.94 15.19 -12.94
C ALA A 24 5.54 15.69 -13.36
N GLU A 25 5.35 16.08 -14.62
CA GLU A 25 4.07 16.49 -15.19
C GLU A 25 3.05 15.34 -15.17
N THR A 26 3.49 14.14 -15.56
CA THR A 26 2.66 12.93 -15.53
C THR A 26 2.22 12.60 -14.09
N ALA A 27 3.15 12.62 -13.13
CA ALA A 27 2.85 12.36 -11.73
C ALA A 27 1.90 13.41 -11.14
N ALA A 28 2.14 14.69 -11.42
CA ALA A 28 1.29 15.79 -10.99
C ALA A 28 -0.15 15.68 -11.52
N SER A 29 -0.33 15.13 -12.73
CA SER A 29 -1.67 14.90 -13.30
C SER A 29 -2.47 13.81 -12.58
N ARG A 30 -1.78 12.77 -12.07
CA ARG A 30 -2.39 11.60 -11.40
C ARG A 30 -2.62 11.81 -9.91
N PHE A 31 -1.83 12.68 -9.29
CA PHE A 31 -1.87 12.93 -7.85
C PHE A 31 -3.24 13.42 -7.34
N PRO A 32 -3.87 14.47 -7.89
CA PRO A 32 -5.16 14.95 -7.38
C PRO A 32 -6.28 13.89 -7.50
N PRO A 33 -6.45 13.18 -8.64
CA PRO A 33 -7.41 12.08 -8.73
C PRO A 33 -7.16 10.95 -7.71
N LEU A 34 -5.90 10.53 -7.52
CA LEU A 34 -5.56 9.46 -6.57
C LEU A 34 -5.93 9.86 -5.14
N LEU A 35 -5.53 11.06 -4.71
CA LEU A 35 -5.79 11.55 -3.36
C LEU A 35 -7.29 11.64 -3.06
N VAL A 36 -8.07 12.22 -3.99
CA VAL A 36 -9.52 12.36 -3.83
C VAL A 36 -10.19 10.99 -3.72
N ARG A 37 -9.86 10.05 -4.62
CA ARG A 37 -10.41 8.69 -4.59
C ARG A 37 -10.05 7.95 -3.31
N ALA A 38 -8.82 8.08 -2.82
CA ALA A 38 -8.38 7.46 -1.57
C ALA A 38 -9.13 8.02 -0.35
N GLN A 39 -9.34 9.34 -0.30
CA GLN A 39 -10.11 9.98 0.77
C GLN A 39 -11.58 9.57 0.77
N GLN A 40 -12.21 9.47 -0.42
CA GLN A 40 -13.58 8.99 -0.57
C GLN A 40 -13.71 7.53 -0.14
N LEU A 41 -12.80 6.67 -0.58
CA LEU A 41 -12.78 5.25 -0.23
C LEU A 41 -12.56 5.03 1.27
N ALA A 42 -11.62 5.74 1.88
CA ALA A 42 -11.41 5.71 3.33
C ALA A 42 -12.66 6.22 4.07
N GLY A 43 -13.32 7.26 3.56
CA GLY A 43 -14.57 7.78 4.11
C GLY A 43 -15.71 6.77 4.08
N SER A 44 -15.91 6.04 2.98
CA SER A 44 -16.99 5.06 2.84
C SER A 44 -16.83 3.86 3.77
N VAL A 45 -15.59 3.39 3.96
CA VAL A 45 -15.26 2.33 4.92
C VAL A 45 -15.55 2.78 6.35
N LEU A 46 -15.06 3.96 6.74
CA LEU A 46 -15.29 4.49 8.08
C LEU A 46 -16.80 4.68 8.33
N LEU A 47 -17.54 5.32 7.44
CA LEU A 47 -19.00 5.51 7.59
C LEU A 47 -19.76 4.17 7.67
N GLY A 48 -19.39 3.17 6.88
CA GLY A 48 -19.99 1.83 6.90
C GLY A 48 -19.73 1.06 8.20
N GLU A 49 -18.56 1.24 8.81
CA GLU A 49 -18.23 0.77 10.15
C GLU A 49 -19.09 1.43 11.23
N HIS A 50 -19.25 2.76 11.18
CA HIS A 50 -20.05 3.50 12.18
C HIS A 50 -21.51 3.04 12.22
N GLY A 51 -22.08 2.60 11.08
CA GLY A 51 -23.43 2.03 11.02
C GLY A 51 -23.56 0.58 11.52
N ARG A 52 -22.45 -0.15 11.63
CA ARG A 52 -22.40 -1.55 12.13
C ARG A 52 -21.90 -1.66 13.58
N ARG A 53 -21.45 -0.56 14.18
CA ARG A 53 -21.06 -0.53 15.59
C ARG A 53 -22.29 -0.69 16.49
N ARG A 54 -22.36 -1.81 17.21
CA ARG A 54 -22.99 -1.86 18.54
C ARG A 54 -22.19 -0.93 19.47
N ALA A 55 -22.82 -0.40 20.50
CA ALA A 55 -22.13 0.45 21.48
C ALA A 55 -20.94 -0.30 22.13
N GLY A 56 -19.72 0.22 21.93
CA GLY A 56 -18.41 -0.28 22.42
C GLY A 56 -17.44 -0.52 21.25
N MET A 57 -16.14 -0.19 21.25
CA MET A 57 -15.21 0.43 22.21
C MET A 57 -14.28 1.31 21.33
N GLY A 58 -14.20 2.59 21.65
CA GLY A 58 -13.35 3.55 20.94
C GLY A 58 -13.18 4.71 21.91
N ASP A 59 -11.96 4.85 22.40
CA ASP A 59 -11.56 5.64 23.58
C ASP A 59 -11.86 4.94 24.89
N ASP A 60 -11.03 3.94 25.21
CA ASP A 60 -11.01 3.30 26.52
C ASP A 60 -11.00 4.38 27.59
N PHE A 61 -12.17 4.51 28.22
CA PHE A 61 -12.39 5.42 29.31
C PHE A 61 -11.50 4.95 30.45
N TRP A 62 -10.47 5.74 30.78
CA TRP A 62 -9.58 5.44 31.88
C TRP A 62 -10.26 5.83 33.19
N GLN A 63 -10.53 7.11 33.36
CA GLN A 63 -11.27 7.64 34.51
C GLN A 63 -11.82 9.04 34.22
N TYR A 64 -12.75 9.48 35.08
CA TYR A 64 -13.05 10.90 35.23
C TYR A 64 -12.14 11.47 36.31
N ARG A 65 -11.51 12.61 36.05
CA ARG A 65 -10.85 13.39 37.11
C ARG A 65 -11.38 14.82 37.17
N PRO A 66 -11.31 15.49 38.34
CA PRO A 66 -11.61 16.92 38.44
C PRO A 66 -10.75 17.75 37.47
N VAL A 67 -11.35 18.79 36.88
CA VAL A 67 -10.64 19.79 36.08
C VAL A 67 -9.54 20.45 36.92
N GLN A 68 -8.36 20.59 36.34
CA GLN A 68 -7.21 21.30 36.91
C GLN A 68 -6.87 22.54 36.07
N ALA A 69 -6.15 23.48 36.69
CA ALA A 69 -5.64 24.65 35.99
C ALA A 69 -4.67 24.22 34.88
N GLY A 70 -5.01 24.54 33.63
CA GLY A 70 -4.27 24.13 32.43
C GLY A 70 -5.02 23.16 31.52
N ASP A 71 -6.11 22.54 32.01
CA ASP A 71 -6.94 21.66 31.18
C ASP A 71 -7.70 22.43 30.10
N SER A 72 -7.72 21.89 28.89
CA SER A 72 -8.52 22.46 27.81
C SER A 72 -10.00 22.30 28.10
N ARG A 73 -10.78 23.38 27.95
CA ARG A 73 -12.24 23.36 28.09
C ARG A 73 -12.94 22.34 27.18
N ARG A 74 -12.29 21.93 26.08
CA ARG A 74 -12.81 20.91 25.16
C ARG A 74 -12.79 19.48 25.73
N MET A 75 -12.01 19.24 26.80
CA MET A 75 -11.93 17.93 27.45
C MET A 75 -12.95 17.76 28.58
N ILE A 76 -13.75 18.80 28.87
CA ILE A 76 -14.78 18.76 29.91
C ILE A 76 -15.93 17.89 29.42
N ASP A 77 -16.23 16.84 30.18
CA ASP A 77 -17.43 16.04 29.94
C ASP A 77 -18.62 16.76 30.59
N HIS A 78 -19.38 17.47 29.75
CA HIS A 78 -20.55 18.23 30.20
C HIS A 78 -21.64 17.32 30.79
N ARG A 79 -21.74 16.05 30.38
CA ARG A 79 -22.77 15.12 30.84
C ARG A 79 -22.48 14.61 32.25
N ARG A 80 -21.22 14.32 32.56
CA ARG A 80 -20.77 13.95 33.90
C ARG A 80 -20.80 15.16 34.83
N SER A 81 -20.35 16.31 34.34
CA SER A 81 -20.27 17.55 35.12
C SER A 81 -21.64 18.15 35.45
N ALA A 82 -22.69 17.85 34.68
CA ALA A 82 -24.05 18.32 34.99
C ALA A 82 -24.70 17.66 36.21
N LYS A 83 -24.08 16.63 36.80
CA LYS A 83 -24.63 15.89 37.95
C LYS A 83 -24.17 16.42 39.32
N GLY A 84 -23.39 17.50 39.36
CA GLY A 84 -22.94 18.14 40.60
C GLY A 84 -22.16 19.43 40.33
N ASP A 85 -21.61 20.05 41.38
CA ASP A 85 -20.94 21.36 41.29
C ASP A 85 -19.48 21.28 40.79
N GLN A 86 -18.97 20.08 40.51
CA GLN A 86 -17.61 19.85 40.05
C GLN A 86 -17.57 19.51 38.55
N GLN A 87 -16.62 20.15 37.84
CA GLN A 87 -16.34 19.84 36.45
C GLN A 87 -15.34 18.68 36.35
N PHE A 88 -15.66 17.72 35.48
CA PHE A 88 -14.83 16.54 35.23
C PHE A 88 -14.30 16.56 33.81
N VAL A 89 -13.02 16.21 33.66
CA VAL A 89 -12.42 15.84 32.36
C VAL A 89 -12.47 14.33 32.19
N ARG A 90 -12.74 13.89 30.96
CA ARG A 90 -12.66 12.46 30.60
C ARG A 90 -11.24 12.14 30.17
N GLU A 91 -10.52 11.36 30.97
CA GLU A 91 -9.21 10.84 30.58
C GLU A 91 -9.38 9.58 29.73
N ARG A 92 -8.60 9.52 28.65
CA ARG A 92 -8.56 8.39 27.71
C ARG A 92 -7.25 7.65 27.94
N GLU A 93 -7.28 6.33 27.84
CA GLU A 93 -6.06 5.52 27.91
C GLU A 93 -5.04 6.01 26.88
N TRP A 94 -3.77 6.10 27.31
CA TRP A 94 -2.68 6.48 26.42
C TRP A 94 -2.38 5.31 25.47
N GLN A 95 -3.02 5.28 24.31
CA GLN A 95 -2.60 4.38 23.24
C GLN A 95 -1.34 4.94 22.59
N ILE A 96 -0.22 4.23 22.74
CA ILE A 96 1.02 4.53 22.01
C ILE A 96 0.74 4.30 20.53
N ALA A 97 0.81 5.38 19.74
CA ALA A 97 0.62 5.26 18.31
C ALA A 97 1.64 4.31 17.69
N GLN A 98 1.11 3.33 17.00
CA GLN A 98 1.83 2.40 16.17
C GLN A 98 2.50 3.11 15.01
N THR A 99 3.60 2.52 14.58
CA THR A 99 4.31 2.91 13.37
C THR A 99 3.92 1.92 12.28
N VAL A 100 3.50 2.41 11.13
CA VAL A 100 3.19 1.61 9.95
C VAL A 100 4.12 2.01 8.80
N HIS A 101 4.78 1.02 8.22
CA HIS A 101 5.49 1.15 6.96
C HIS A 101 4.63 0.62 5.81
N LEU A 102 4.65 1.34 4.69
CA LEU A 102 3.96 1.00 3.46
C LEU A 102 4.98 0.72 2.36
N TRP A 103 4.73 -0.30 1.56
CA TRP A 103 5.36 -0.45 0.25
C TRP A 103 4.29 -0.81 -0.77
N VAL A 104 4.38 -0.15 -1.92
CA VAL A 104 3.58 -0.40 -3.10
C VAL A 104 4.56 -0.60 -4.22
N ASP A 105 4.45 -1.72 -4.93
CA ASP A 105 5.24 -1.98 -6.11
C ASP A 105 4.86 -1.00 -7.23
N GLN A 106 5.84 -0.20 -7.66
CA GLN A 106 5.68 0.83 -8.69
C GLN A 106 6.19 0.36 -10.07
N GLY A 107 6.59 -0.90 -10.19
CA GLY A 107 7.18 -1.47 -11.39
C GLY A 107 6.23 -1.54 -12.59
N ALA A 108 6.80 -1.68 -13.78
CA ALA A 108 6.05 -1.69 -15.04
C ALA A 108 5.04 -2.83 -15.15
N SER A 109 5.34 -3.99 -14.58
CA SER A 109 4.43 -5.14 -14.54
C SER A 109 3.08 -4.83 -13.87
N MET A 110 3.06 -3.90 -12.91
CA MET A 110 1.84 -3.45 -12.24
C MET A 110 0.95 -2.58 -13.13
N ARG A 111 1.43 -2.09 -14.28
CA ARG A 111 0.62 -1.30 -15.24
C ARG A 111 -0.25 -2.16 -16.17
N PHE A 112 -0.36 -3.47 -15.90
CA PHE A 112 -1.23 -4.38 -16.64
C PHE A 112 -2.71 -4.20 -16.25
N ALA A 113 -3.58 -4.30 -17.25
CA ALA A 113 -5.03 -4.48 -17.15
C ALA A 113 -5.47 -5.32 -18.37
N SER A 114 -6.29 -6.34 -18.16
CA SER A 114 -6.72 -7.23 -19.25
C SER A 114 -7.76 -6.60 -20.17
N THR A 115 -8.52 -5.63 -19.68
CA THR A 115 -9.50 -4.88 -20.46
C THR A 115 -9.44 -3.39 -20.12
N PRO A 116 -9.79 -2.49 -21.06
CA PRO A 116 -9.86 -1.05 -20.78
C PRO A 116 -10.90 -0.65 -19.72
N ALA A 117 -11.84 -1.55 -19.39
CA ALA A 117 -12.86 -1.32 -18.36
C ALA A 117 -12.33 -1.55 -16.93
N LEU A 118 -11.21 -2.27 -16.78
CA LEU A 118 -10.58 -2.53 -15.50
C LEU A 118 -9.50 -1.49 -15.20
N PRO A 119 -9.32 -1.09 -13.92
CA PRO A 119 -8.18 -0.30 -13.53
C PRO A 119 -6.89 -1.14 -13.63
N GLN A 120 -5.76 -0.49 -13.93
CA GLN A 120 -4.45 -1.14 -13.84
C GLN A 120 -4.19 -1.61 -12.40
N LYS A 121 -3.43 -2.71 -12.25
CA LYS A 121 -3.04 -3.23 -10.92
C LYS A 121 -2.38 -2.15 -10.06
N ILE A 122 -1.54 -1.31 -10.65
CA ILE A 122 -0.82 -0.22 -9.98
C ILE A 122 -1.78 0.83 -9.42
N ASP A 123 -2.81 1.22 -10.18
CA ASP A 123 -3.80 2.21 -9.75
C ASP A 123 -4.60 1.66 -8.57
N ARG A 124 -4.93 0.36 -8.63
CA ARG A 124 -5.61 -0.31 -7.53
C ARG A 124 -4.74 -0.39 -6.28
N ALA A 125 -3.48 -0.80 -6.42
CA ALA A 125 -2.55 -0.91 -5.31
C ALA A 125 -2.27 0.45 -4.65
N ARG A 126 -2.04 1.50 -5.44
CA ARG A 126 -1.89 2.89 -4.97
C ARG A 126 -3.13 3.38 -4.23
N LEU A 127 -4.31 3.14 -4.78
CA LEU A 127 -5.58 3.53 -4.16
C LEU A 127 -5.77 2.85 -2.80
N LEU A 128 -5.55 1.54 -2.72
CA LEU A 128 -5.67 0.77 -1.47
C LEU A 128 -4.62 1.21 -0.44
N GLY A 129 -3.35 1.32 -0.84
CA GLY A 129 -2.26 1.74 0.04
C GLY A 129 -2.47 3.15 0.61
N LEU A 130 -2.88 4.10 -0.24
CA LEU A 130 -3.15 5.47 0.20
C LEU A 130 -4.41 5.56 1.06
N ALA A 131 -5.50 4.87 0.71
CA ALA A 131 -6.72 4.87 1.51
C ALA A 131 -6.52 4.23 2.90
N ALA A 132 -5.78 3.12 2.96
CA ALA A 132 -5.37 2.51 4.23
C ALA A 132 -4.52 3.47 5.06
N SER A 133 -3.56 4.16 4.43
CA SER A 133 -2.74 5.18 5.09
C SER A 133 -3.58 6.33 5.64
N VAL A 134 -4.59 6.81 4.89
CA VAL A 134 -5.52 7.85 5.35
C VAL A 134 -6.27 7.39 6.60
N MET A 135 -6.75 6.14 6.63
CA MET A 135 -7.44 5.59 7.80
C MET A 135 -6.51 5.52 9.02
N MET A 136 -5.31 4.98 8.86
CA MET A 136 -4.31 4.85 9.94
C MET A 136 -3.87 6.23 10.47
N LEU A 137 -3.61 7.19 9.59
CA LEU A 137 -3.24 8.56 9.98
C LEU A 137 -4.38 9.26 10.73
N ARG A 138 -5.65 9.00 10.36
CA ARG A 138 -6.84 9.49 11.09
C ARG A 138 -7.01 8.81 12.45
N ALA A 139 -6.64 7.53 12.57
CA ALA A 139 -6.59 6.81 13.84
C ALA A 139 -5.45 7.26 14.75
N GLY A 140 -4.57 8.18 14.29
CA GLY A 140 -3.48 8.74 15.07
C GLY A 140 -2.14 8.03 14.88
N GLU A 141 -2.07 7.04 13.99
CA GLU A 141 -0.86 6.26 13.69
C GLU A 141 0.18 7.08 12.93
N ARG A 142 1.42 6.60 12.94
CA ARG A 142 2.50 7.12 12.08
C ARG A 142 2.60 6.26 10.83
N VAL A 143 2.51 6.86 9.65
CA VAL A 143 2.62 6.11 8.38
C VAL A 143 3.76 6.66 7.54
N GLY A 144 4.58 5.79 6.98
CA GLY A 144 5.68 6.14 6.07
C GLY A 144 5.95 5.03 5.06
N LEU A 145 6.86 5.26 4.12
CA LEU A 145 7.30 4.22 3.19
C LEU A 145 8.43 3.38 3.81
N THR A 146 8.59 2.15 3.34
CA THR A 146 9.88 1.46 3.50
C THR A 146 10.99 2.19 2.76
N GLY A 147 12.25 1.84 3.01
CA GLY A 147 13.37 2.49 2.32
C GLY A 147 13.86 3.79 2.96
N GLY A 148 13.11 4.36 3.91
CA GLY A 148 13.50 5.58 4.61
C GLY A 148 13.35 6.87 3.81
N ARG A 149 13.01 6.80 2.51
CA ARG A 149 12.73 7.96 1.65
C ARG A 149 11.62 8.86 2.21
N LEU A 150 10.59 8.24 2.81
CA LEU A 150 9.52 8.95 3.49
C LEU A 150 9.27 8.31 4.86
N PRO A 151 9.95 8.76 5.93
CA PRO A 151 9.85 8.13 7.23
C PRO A 151 8.45 8.28 7.85
N PRO A 152 8.03 7.36 8.74
CA PRO A 152 6.71 7.42 9.36
C PRO A 152 6.47 8.71 10.16
N ARG A 153 5.42 9.44 9.79
CA ARG A 153 4.97 10.66 10.47
C ARG A 153 3.45 10.66 10.61
N ARG A 154 2.93 11.56 11.46
CA ARG A 154 1.48 11.76 11.64
C ARG A 154 0.98 12.95 10.81
N GLY A 155 -0.34 13.04 10.69
CA GLY A 155 -1.05 14.24 10.24
C GLY A 155 -1.26 14.34 8.73
N ASN A 156 -2.10 15.29 8.33
CA ASN A 156 -2.58 15.43 6.95
C ASN A 156 -1.46 15.76 5.95
N ALA A 157 -0.40 16.47 6.37
CA ALA A 157 0.74 16.74 5.51
C ALA A 157 1.44 15.44 5.06
N GLN A 158 1.39 14.38 5.88
CA GLN A 158 1.94 13.08 5.52
C GLN A 158 1.10 12.38 4.44
N VAL A 159 -0.23 12.56 4.45
CA VAL A 159 -1.12 12.04 3.39
C VAL A 159 -0.71 12.60 2.04
N LEU A 160 -0.46 13.91 1.96
CA LEU A 160 -0.03 14.57 0.73
C LEU A 160 1.32 14.02 0.25
N ARG A 161 2.29 13.84 1.15
CA ARG A 161 3.60 13.27 0.78
C ARG A 161 3.50 11.82 0.31
N LEU A 162 2.65 11.01 0.94
CA LEU A 162 2.40 9.63 0.52
C LEU A 162 1.74 9.59 -0.86
N ALA A 163 0.72 10.41 -1.08
CA ALA A 163 0.05 10.48 -2.38
C ALA A 163 1.02 10.91 -3.50
N ASP A 164 1.95 11.83 -3.21
CA ASP A 164 2.96 12.32 -4.16
C ASP A 164 3.96 11.21 -4.51
N ALA A 165 4.53 10.59 -3.49
CA ALA A 165 5.45 9.46 -3.65
C ALA A 165 4.79 8.26 -4.36
N LEU A 166 3.50 8.03 -4.13
CA LEU A 166 2.75 6.96 -4.78
C LEU A 166 2.33 7.30 -6.22
N SER A 167 2.38 8.56 -6.64
CA SER A 167 2.05 8.98 -8.01
C SER A 167 3.21 8.84 -8.99
N LEU A 168 4.41 8.50 -8.50
CA LEU A 168 5.62 8.29 -9.29
C LEU A 168 5.68 6.85 -9.81
N ASP A 169 5.85 6.71 -11.12
CA ASP A 169 6.13 5.42 -11.76
C ASP A 169 7.62 5.06 -11.64
N ASP A 170 7.90 3.76 -11.52
CA ASP A 170 9.22 3.20 -11.77
C ASP A 170 9.27 2.61 -13.19
N ASP A 171 10.39 2.82 -13.86
CA ASP A 171 10.62 2.34 -15.23
C ASP A 171 11.07 0.87 -15.24
N GLY A 172 11.56 0.33 -14.11
CA GLY A 172 11.90 -1.07 -13.96
C GLY A 172 10.66 -1.98 -13.96
N ASP A 173 10.82 -3.22 -14.41
CA ASP A 173 9.72 -4.19 -14.48
C ASP A 173 9.13 -4.53 -13.09
N TYR A 174 9.95 -4.47 -12.04
CA TYR A 174 9.58 -4.77 -10.66
C TYR A 174 10.37 -3.88 -9.69
N THR A 175 9.68 -3.29 -8.70
CA THR A 175 10.33 -2.49 -7.65
C THR A 175 10.34 -3.27 -6.35
N PRO A 176 11.44 -3.96 -5.97
CA PRO A 176 11.45 -4.80 -4.76
C PRO A 176 11.18 -4.00 -3.48
N PRO A 177 10.63 -4.64 -2.43
CA PRO A 177 10.48 -3.99 -1.13
C PRO A 177 11.86 -3.62 -0.58
N GLU A 178 12.03 -2.36 -0.21
CA GLU A 178 13.23 -1.93 0.49
C GLU A 178 13.18 -2.42 1.94
N ASP A 179 14.26 -3.06 2.38
CA ASP A 179 14.35 -3.69 3.71
C ASP A 179 15.01 -2.80 4.78
N ARG A 180 15.40 -1.58 4.39
CA ARG A 180 16.02 -0.58 5.28
C ARG A 180 14.98 0.23 6.04
N ALA A 181 15.41 0.77 7.17
CA ALA A 181 14.65 1.72 8.00
C ALA A 181 13.31 1.20 8.57
N MET A 182 13.07 -0.13 8.58
CA MET A 182 11.96 -0.71 9.33
C MET A 182 12.21 -0.60 10.83
N LEU A 183 11.34 0.12 11.53
CA LEU A 183 11.42 0.30 12.98
C LEU A 183 11.00 -0.98 13.72
N PRO A 184 11.64 -1.34 14.85
CA PRO A 184 11.23 -2.47 15.67
C PRO A 184 9.77 -2.37 16.12
N HIS A 185 9.08 -3.51 16.18
CA HIS A 185 7.66 -3.62 16.55
C HIS A 185 6.70 -2.76 15.71
N ALA A 186 7.14 -2.25 14.56
CA ALA A 186 6.27 -1.58 13.61
C ALA A 186 5.35 -2.59 12.91
N ARG A 187 4.37 -2.04 12.21
CA ARG A 187 3.48 -2.76 11.29
C ARG A 187 3.86 -2.47 9.86
N VAL A 188 3.62 -3.42 8.96
CA VAL A 188 3.92 -3.26 7.54
C VAL A 188 2.74 -3.63 6.67
N LEU A 189 2.53 -2.86 5.60
CA LEU A 189 1.58 -3.17 4.53
C LEU A 189 2.32 -3.19 3.20
N PHE A 190 2.34 -4.35 2.54
CA PHE A 190 2.93 -4.57 1.22
C PHE A 190 1.85 -4.82 0.17
N LEU A 191 1.87 -4.08 -0.94
CA LEU A 191 0.96 -4.26 -2.08
C LEU A 191 1.74 -4.45 -3.39
N SER A 192 1.55 -5.59 -4.05
CA SER A 192 2.19 -5.97 -5.32
C SER A 192 1.44 -7.15 -5.92
N ASP A 193 1.75 -7.54 -7.15
CA ASP A 193 1.38 -8.86 -7.67
C ASP A 193 2.33 -9.97 -7.18
N PHE A 194 3.49 -9.60 -6.61
CA PHE A 194 4.56 -10.48 -6.15
C PHE A 194 5.08 -11.47 -7.19
N LEU A 195 5.00 -11.10 -8.48
CA LEU A 195 5.45 -11.95 -9.59
C LEU A 195 6.92 -11.70 -9.97
N GLY A 196 7.54 -10.64 -9.44
CA GLY A 196 8.95 -10.34 -9.62
C GLY A 196 9.92 -11.31 -8.91
N PRO A 197 11.22 -10.98 -8.88
CA PRO A 197 12.23 -11.73 -8.13
C PRO A 197 11.84 -11.89 -6.65
N PHE A 198 11.93 -13.13 -6.15
CA PHE A 198 11.43 -13.47 -4.82
C PHE A 198 12.43 -13.18 -3.69
N ALA A 199 13.73 -13.35 -3.94
CA ALA A 199 14.77 -13.20 -2.93
C ALA A 199 14.75 -11.84 -2.18
N PRO A 200 14.50 -10.68 -2.83
CA PRO A 200 14.36 -9.42 -2.11
C PRO A 200 13.17 -9.39 -1.15
N LEU A 201 12.06 -10.04 -1.51
CA LEU A 201 10.89 -10.15 -0.64
C LEU A 201 11.19 -11.03 0.58
N GLU A 202 11.82 -12.19 0.37
CA GLU A 202 12.25 -13.08 1.45
C GLU A 202 13.20 -12.35 2.41
N GLN A 203 14.16 -11.61 1.88
CA GLN A 203 15.10 -10.83 2.69
C GLN A 203 14.39 -9.73 3.49
N ALA A 204 13.43 -9.02 2.89
CA ALA A 204 12.65 -7.99 3.57
C ALA A 204 11.81 -8.58 4.71
N LEU A 205 11.13 -9.72 4.48
CA LEU A 205 10.32 -10.37 5.51
C LEU A 205 11.17 -10.96 6.63
N ALA A 206 12.32 -11.58 6.32
CA ALA A 206 13.24 -12.09 7.33
C ALA A 206 13.74 -10.97 8.26
N LYS A 207 14.21 -9.86 7.68
CA LYS A 207 14.65 -8.67 8.45
C LYS A 207 13.52 -8.04 9.27
N ALA A 208 12.28 -8.10 8.78
CA ALA A 208 11.13 -7.62 9.51
C ALA A 208 10.82 -8.53 10.72
N ALA A 209 10.80 -9.85 10.51
CA ALA A 209 10.59 -10.84 11.56
C ALA A 209 11.65 -10.72 12.68
N ASP A 210 12.92 -10.56 12.34
CA ASP A 210 14.02 -10.35 13.30
C ASP A 210 13.81 -9.11 14.20
N ARG A 211 13.02 -8.14 13.75
CA ARG A 211 12.71 -6.89 14.45
C ARG A 211 11.35 -6.92 15.16
N GLY A 212 10.69 -8.08 15.19
CA GLY A 212 9.32 -8.23 15.72
C GLY A 212 8.28 -7.44 14.92
N VAL A 213 8.56 -7.15 13.66
CA VAL A 213 7.64 -6.44 12.76
C VAL A 213 6.67 -7.45 12.15
N HIS A 214 5.39 -7.17 12.30
CA HIS A 214 4.31 -7.95 11.73
C HIS A 214 3.58 -7.14 10.65
N GLY A 215 2.89 -7.82 9.75
CA GLY A 215 2.32 -7.10 8.62
C GLY A 215 1.35 -7.90 7.77
N VAL A 216 0.94 -7.25 6.70
CA VAL A 216 0.00 -7.77 5.71
C VAL A 216 0.62 -7.63 4.33
N LEU A 217 0.57 -8.72 3.57
CA LEU A 217 0.80 -8.70 2.13
C LEU A 217 -0.54 -8.77 1.42
N MET A 218 -0.76 -7.88 0.46
CA MET A 218 -1.92 -7.89 -0.42
C MET A 218 -1.44 -8.12 -1.84
N GLN A 219 -1.71 -9.33 -2.35
CA GLN A 219 -1.49 -9.67 -3.75
C GLN A 219 -2.57 -8.99 -4.59
N VAL A 220 -2.19 -8.11 -5.51
CA VAL A 220 -3.11 -7.43 -6.42
C VAL A 220 -2.96 -8.05 -7.80
N LEU A 221 -4.03 -8.63 -8.33
CA LEU A 221 -4.04 -9.32 -9.62
C LEU A 221 -5.14 -8.79 -10.54
N ASP A 222 -4.94 -8.95 -11.83
CA ASP A 222 -6.02 -8.83 -12.79
C ASP A 222 -6.77 -10.18 -12.91
N PRO A 223 -8.12 -10.21 -13.03
CA PRO A 223 -8.88 -11.45 -13.18
C PRO A 223 -8.35 -12.37 -14.29
N ALA A 224 -7.86 -11.80 -15.40
CA ALA A 224 -7.34 -12.59 -16.51
C ALA A 224 -6.02 -13.31 -16.18
N GLU A 225 -5.30 -12.93 -15.13
CA GLU A 225 -4.11 -13.65 -14.68
C GLU A 225 -4.50 -15.02 -14.08
N GLU A 226 -5.71 -15.20 -13.56
CA GLU A 226 -6.18 -16.51 -13.10
C GLU A 226 -7.04 -17.24 -14.12
N GLU A 227 -7.98 -16.52 -14.74
CA GLU A 227 -8.91 -17.11 -15.70
C GLU A 227 -8.18 -17.51 -16.99
N PHE A 228 -7.10 -16.77 -17.30
CA PHE A 228 -6.30 -16.88 -18.51
C PHE A 228 -7.19 -17.09 -19.75
N PRO A 229 -8.02 -16.09 -20.12
CA PRO A 229 -8.98 -16.20 -21.22
C PRO A 229 -8.32 -15.97 -22.60
N PHE A 230 -7.01 -16.21 -22.71
CA PHE A 230 -6.25 -15.99 -23.94
C PHE A 230 -6.28 -17.26 -24.80
N ASP A 231 -7.19 -17.32 -25.76
CA ASP A 231 -7.24 -18.35 -26.80
C ASP A 231 -6.49 -17.87 -28.05
N GLY A 232 -5.38 -18.54 -28.41
CA GLY A 232 -4.66 -18.34 -29.67
C GLY A 232 -3.22 -17.80 -29.54
N ARG A 233 -2.62 -17.39 -30.67
CA ARG A 233 -1.29 -16.77 -30.73
C ARG A 233 -1.33 -15.38 -30.08
N THR A 234 -1.09 -15.31 -28.78
CA THR A 234 -0.90 -14.05 -28.06
C THR A 234 0.59 -13.81 -27.86
N ILE A 235 1.10 -12.66 -28.31
CA ILE A 235 2.46 -12.22 -28.00
C ILE A 235 2.42 -11.67 -26.59
N PHE A 236 3.11 -12.34 -25.66
CA PHE A 236 3.32 -11.80 -24.32
C PHE A 236 4.53 -10.86 -24.39
N GLU A 237 4.25 -9.56 -24.42
CA GLU A 237 5.25 -8.51 -24.27
C GLU A 237 5.27 -8.08 -22.79
N SER A 238 6.45 -8.07 -22.17
CA SER A 238 6.62 -7.39 -20.88
C SER A 238 6.14 -5.95 -21.03
N VAL A 239 5.39 -5.44 -20.05
CA VAL A 239 4.89 -4.06 -20.06
C VAL A 239 6.05 -3.04 -20.04
N GLY A 240 7.24 -3.42 -19.58
CA GLY A 240 8.48 -2.63 -19.69
C GLY A 240 9.32 -2.92 -20.94
N GLY A 241 8.82 -3.71 -21.90
CA GLY A 241 9.46 -3.97 -23.19
C GLY A 241 10.66 -4.92 -23.17
N GLY A 242 11.06 -5.44 -22.00
CA GLY A 242 12.30 -6.22 -21.83
C GLY A 242 12.26 -7.68 -22.28
N LEU A 243 11.08 -8.29 -22.39
CA LEU A 243 10.92 -9.71 -22.76
C LEU A 243 9.78 -9.89 -23.76
N ARG A 244 10.13 -10.41 -24.93
CA ARG A 244 9.20 -10.78 -26.01
C ARG A 244 9.19 -12.30 -26.11
N HIS A 245 8.18 -12.94 -25.55
CA HIS A 245 8.00 -14.39 -25.72
C HIS A 245 6.89 -14.66 -26.72
N GLU A 246 7.29 -14.86 -27.99
CA GLU A 246 6.45 -15.54 -28.97
C GLU A 246 6.42 -17.03 -28.65
N THR A 247 5.24 -17.63 -28.48
CA THR A 247 5.16 -19.10 -28.38
C THR A 247 3.90 -19.63 -29.05
N LEU A 248 4.09 -20.71 -29.82
CA LEU A 248 3.15 -21.32 -30.76
C LEU A 248 2.08 -22.25 -30.12
N LYS A 249 1.92 -22.29 -28.79
CA LYS A 249 0.94 -23.19 -28.12
C LYS A 249 0.37 -22.57 -26.83
N ALA A 250 -0.76 -21.88 -26.96
CA ALA A 250 -1.45 -21.17 -25.85
C ALA A 250 -1.83 -22.09 -24.68
N GLY A 251 -2.29 -23.32 -24.95
CA GLY A 251 -2.74 -24.25 -23.90
C GLY A 251 -1.63 -24.75 -22.96
N ALA A 252 -0.45 -25.09 -23.50
CA ALA A 252 0.69 -25.51 -22.68
C ALA A 252 1.31 -24.33 -21.90
N LEU A 253 1.21 -23.12 -22.45
CA LEU A 253 1.64 -21.90 -21.77
C LEU A 253 0.69 -21.53 -20.62
N LYS A 254 -0.63 -21.68 -20.81
CA LYS A 254 -1.65 -21.48 -19.78
C LYS A 254 -1.36 -22.35 -18.55
N GLN A 255 -1.23 -23.67 -18.74
CA GLN A 255 -1.01 -24.57 -17.60
C GLN A 255 0.28 -24.21 -16.86
N ARG A 256 1.39 -24.03 -17.57
CA ARG A 256 2.68 -23.66 -16.96
C ARG A 256 2.63 -22.33 -16.22
N TYR A 257 1.86 -21.36 -16.71
CA TYR A 257 1.70 -20.08 -16.05
C TYR A 257 0.88 -20.24 -14.76
N LEU A 258 -0.25 -20.96 -14.82
CA LEU A 258 -1.10 -21.22 -13.65
C LEU A 258 -0.35 -22.04 -12.58
N ASP A 259 0.44 -23.03 -12.99
CA ASP A 259 1.29 -23.80 -12.08
C ASP A 259 2.29 -22.89 -11.36
N ARG A 260 2.96 -21.99 -12.09
CA ARG A 260 3.89 -20.99 -11.51
C ARG A 260 3.19 -20.00 -10.58
N LEU A 261 1.97 -19.58 -10.92
CA LEU A 261 1.19 -18.69 -10.07
C LEU A 261 0.79 -19.39 -8.77
N ALA A 262 0.40 -20.66 -8.85
CA ALA A 262 0.11 -21.49 -7.68
C ALA A 262 1.36 -21.70 -6.81
N GLU A 263 2.50 -22.09 -7.40
CA GLU A 263 3.79 -22.20 -6.70
C GLU A 263 4.17 -20.90 -6.01
N ARG A 264 3.97 -19.76 -6.69
CA ARG A 264 4.24 -18.44 -6.11
C ARG A 264 3.35 -18.15 -4.90
N ARG A 265 2.07 -18.48 -4.97
CA ARG A 265 1.11 -18.29 -3.87
C ARG A 265 1.43 -19.15 -2.67
N ASP A 266 1.75 -20.42 -2.90
CA ASP A 266 2.15 -21.33 -1.85
C ASP A 266 3.43 -20.83 -1.14
N ALA A 267 4.40 -20.32 -1.91
CA ALA A 267 5.60 -19.71 -1.35
C ALA A 267 5.28 -18.44 -0.54
N LEU A 268 4.37 -17.58 -1.00
CA LEU A 268 3.93 -16.39 -0.27
C LEU A 268 3.21 -16.75 1.03
N ASP A 269 2.31 -17.72 1.01
CA ASP A 269 1.59 -18.18 2.19
C ASP A 269 2.54 -18.80 3.22
N HIS A 270 3.49 -19.63 2.77
CA HIS A 270 4.53 -20.18 3.63
C HIS A 270 5.37 -19.08 4.30
N LEU A 271 5.83 -18.11 3.51
CA LEU A 271 6.64 -16.99 3.99
C LEU A 271 5.86 -16.11 4.99
N CYS A 272 4.58 -15.84 4.72
CA CYS A 272 3.70 -15.11 5.63
C CYS A 272 3.54 -15.84 6.96
N ARG A 273 3.21 -17.14 6.93
CA ARG A 273 3.02 -17.94 8.14
C ARG A 273 4.29 -18.00 8.99
N ALA A 274 5.46 -18.18 8.36
CA ALA A 274 6.74 -18.20 9.05
C ALA A 274 7.05 -16.86 9.75
N ALA A 275 6.67 -15.73 9.15
CA ALA A 275 6.87 -14.40 9.72
C ALA A 275 5.75 -13.95 10.69
N GLY A 276 4.64 -14.69 10.80
CA GLY A 276 3.44 -14.25 11.54
C GLY A 276 2.63 -13.16 10.81
N TRP A 277 2.76 -13.09 9.49
CA TRP A 277 2.08 -12.11 8.62
C TRP A 277 0.84 -12.71 7.99
N ARG A 278 -0.03 -11.85 7.45
CA ARG A 278 -1.24 -12.27 6.74
C ARG A 278 -1.12 -12.00 5.26
N LEU A 279 -1.53 -12.98 4.45
CA LEU A 279 -1.67 -12.84 3.01
C LEU A 279 -3.13 -12.58 2.64
N GLY A 280 -3.38 -11.59 1.80
CA GLY A 280 -4.64 -11.32 1.13
C GLY A 280 -4.44 -11.33 -0.38
N THR A 281 -5.49 -11.66 -1.12
CA THR A 281 -5.53 -11.52 -2.59
C THR A 281 -6.69 -10.61 -2.95
N HIS A 282 -6.46 -9.71 -3.90
CA HIS A 282 -7.44 -8.79 -4.41
C HIS A 282 -7.36 -8.70 -5.93
N HIS A 283 -8.50 -8.83 -6.58
CA HIS A 283 -8.59 -8.69 -8.02
C HIS A 283 -9.03 -7.28 -8.41
N THR A 284 -8.46 -6.74 -9.49
CA THR A 284 -8.78 -5.39 -9.97
C THR A 284 -10.25 -5.21 -10.35
N GLY A 285 -10.96 -6.30 -10.68
CA GLY A 285 -12.40 -6.33 -10.92
C GLY A 285 -13.27 -6.22 -9.67
N ASP A 286 -12.71 -6.48 -8.49
CA ASP A 286 -13.47 -6.48 -7.23
C ASP A 286 -13.65 -5.07 -6.64
N SER A 287 -14.53 -5.00 -5.64
CA SER A 287 -14.74 -3.79 -4.85
C SER A 287 -13.49 -3.42 -4.05
N ALA A 288 -12.92 -2.24 -4.33
CA ALA A 288 -11.86 -1.64 -3.51
C ALA A 288 -12.29 -1.47 -2.05
N GLN A 289 -13.57 -1.21 -1.81
CA GLN A 289 -14.08 -1.01 -0.45
C GLN A 289 -14.00 -2.30 0.36
N ALA A 290 -14.32 -3.45 -0.25
CA ALA A 290 -14.19 -4.75 0.39
C ALA A 290 -12.72 -5.08 0.70
N ALA A 291 -11.81 -4.81 -0.25
CA ALA A 291 -10.38 -5.00 -0.04
C ALA A 291 -9.83 -4.09 1.06
N LEU A 292 -10.24 -2.81 1.10
CA LEU A 292 -9.82 -1.88 2.15
C LEU A 292 -10.35 -2.27 3.54
N MET A 293 -11.61 -2.72 3.63
CA MET A 293 -12.18 -3.29 4.86
C MET A 293 -11.36 -4.48 5.36
N TRP A 294 -11.01 -5.40 4.46
CA TRP A 294 -10.19 -6.56 4.80
C TRP A 294 -8.81 -6.13 5.29
N LEU A 295 -8.16 -5.19 4.60
CA LEU A 295 -6.85 -4.64 5.00
C LEU A 295 -6.90 -4.02 6.40
N PHE A 296 -7.93 -3.23 6.67
CA PHE A 296 -8.10 -2.57 7.96
C PHE A 296 -8.19 -3.58 9.12
N HIS A 297 -9.07 -4.58 9.00
CA HIS A 297 -9.20 -5.63 10.01
C HIS A 297 -7.98 -6.56 10.09
N ALA A 298 -7.34 -6.84 8.95
CA ALA A 298 -6.12 -7.63 8.92
C ALA A 298 -5.01 -6.96 9.70
N MET A 299 -4.87 -5.65 9.51
CA MET A 299 -3.92 -4.82 10.21
C MET A 299 -4.24 -4.75 11.71
N GLU A 300 -5.49 -4.51 12.14
CA GLU A 300 -5.85 -4.42 13.58
C GLU A 300 -5.57 -5.70 14.37
N ARG A 301 -5.84 -6.87 13.78
CA ARG A 301 -5.71 -8.16 14.48
C ARG A 301 -4.27 -8.67 14.58
N SER A 302 -3.33 -8.10 13.85
CA SER A 302 -1.92 -8.51 13.94
C SER A 302 -1.23 -8.03 15.23
N GLY A 303 -1.90 -7.23 16.06
CA GLY A 303 -1.39 -6.71 17.33
C GLY A 303 -1.97 -7.35 18.60
N SER A 304 -2.69 -8.46 18.47
CA SER A 304 -3.31 -9.20 19.59
C SER A 304 -2.70 -10.58 19.77
#